data_AF-A0A455B377-F1
#
_entry.id   AF-A0A455B377-F1
#
_cell.length_a   1.000
_cell.length_b   1.000
_cell.length_c   1.000
_cell.angle_alpha   90.00
_cell.angle_beta   90.00
_cell.angle_gamma   90.00
#
_symmetry.space_group_name_H-M   'P 1'
#
loop_
_entity.id
_entity.type
_entity.pdbx_description
1 polymer ?
#
loop_
_entity_poly.entity_id
_entity_poly.type
_entity_poly.pdbx_seq_one_letter_code
_entity_poly.pdbx_strand_id
1 'polypeptide(L)'
;LLYMVCFTTCCVYRPLHPRTDNQTGPRDNTLLQQKLLQEAYVDPEDHLRLVGELVSVFGAVIILLREVPDIFRVGVTRFFGQTILGGPFHVLFISYACMVLVTTVMRLTDTDGEAVPMSFALVLGWCNVMYFARGFQMLGPFTVMIQKMIFGDLMRFCWLMAVVILGFASAFFIIFQTEDPNELGHFYNYPMALFSTFELFLTIIDGPANYDVDLPFVYSITYAAFAVIAALLMLNLLIAMMGDTHWRVAHERDELWRAQVVATTVMLEKKLPRCLWPRSGICGRKFGLGDRWFLRVEDRQDLNRQRVRRYTQAFCNPGSEDDDTEGRWLGGPHLSLPAPSVSRSTSCSSMNWERLREATRRRERRGMVNRALEAGEGWEYQI
;
A
#
# COMPACT_ATOMS: atom_id res chain seq x y z
N LEU A 1 12.88 -0.25 -11.70
CA LEU A 1 12.58 -0.78 -13.05
C LEU A 1 13.78 -1.50 -13.64
N LEU A 2 14.88 -0.82 -14.01
CA LEU A 2 16.06 -1.47 -14.61
C LEU A 2 16.58 -2.68 -13.82
N TYR A 3 16.71 -2.54 -12.49
CA TYR A 3 17.09 -3.64 -11.61
C TYR A 3 16.15 -4.85 -11.71
N MET A 4 14.83 -4.62 -11.72
CA MET A 4 13.83 -5.68 -11.84
C MET A 4 13.82 -6.32 -13.23
N VAL A 5 14.03 -5.53 -14.28
CA VAL A 5 14.17 -6.04 -15.65
C VAL A 5 15.40 -6.94 -15.74
N CYS A 6 16.56 -6.49 -15.22
CA CYS A 6 17.77 -7.31 -15.17
C CYS A 6 17.52 -8.66 -14.47
N PHE A 7 16.94 -8.63 -13.26
CA PHE A 7 16.60 -9.84 -12.52
C PHE A 7 15.63 -10.76 -13.30
N THR A 8 14.60 -10.18 -13.92
CA THR A 8 13.62 -10.93 -14.71
C THR A 8 14.27 -11.58 -15.93
N THR A 9 15.13 -10.85 -16.65
CA THR A 9 15.87 -11.38 -17.79
C THR A 9 16.75 -12.57 -17.37
N CYS A 10 17.43 -12.49 -16.22
CA CYS A 10 18.22 -13.61 -15.71
C CYS A 10 17.35 -14.83 -15.36
N CYS A 11 16.15 -14.60 -14.81
CA CYS A 11 15.20 -15.69 -14.49
C CYS A 11 14.61 -16.34 -15.74
N VAL A 12 14.33 -15.56 -16.79
CA VAL A 12 13.78 -16.06 -18.06
C VAL A 12 14.81 -16.93 -18.78
N TYR A 13 16.07 -16.50 -18.84
CA TYR A 13 17.18 -17.25 -19.47
C TYR A 13 17.89 -18.19 -18.49
N ARG A 14 17.15 -18.75 -17.52
CA ARG A 14 17.71 -19.69 -16.54
C ARG A 14 18.28 -20.95 -17.22
N PRO A 15 19.35 -21.55 -16.68
CA PRO A 15 20.01 -22.69 -17.31
C PRO A 15 19.18 -23.97 -17.13
N LEU A 16 18.61 -24.44 -18.24
CA LEU A 16 17.79 -25.64 -18.32
C LEU A 16 18.35 -26.59 -19.39
N HIS A 17 18.20 -27.89 -19.18
CA HIS A 17 18.47 -28.91 -20.19
C HIS A 17 17.29 -29.88 -20.30
N PRO A 18 17.17 -30.61 -21.43
CA PRO A 18 16.16 -31.66 -21.57
C PRO A 18 16.34 -32.71 -20.49
N ARG A 19 15.24 -33.11 -19.85
CA ARG A 19 15.28 -34.16 -18.83
C ARG A 19 15.85 -35.46 -19.42
N THR A 20 16.79 -36.07 -18.70
CA THR A 20 17.44 -37.33 -19.09
C THR A 20 16.71 -38.57 -18.55
N ASP A 21 15.96 -38.40 -17.46
CA ASP A 21 15.23 -39.50 -16.81
C ASP A 21 13.91 -39.84 -17.51
N ASN A 22 13.54 -41.12 -17.47
CA ASN A 22 12.25 -41.59 -17.95
C ASN A 22 11.09 -40.96 -17.15
N GLN A 23 9.95 -40.76 -17.82
CA GLN A 23 8.71 -40.29 -17.17
C GLN A 23 8.36 -41.20 -16.00
N THR A 24 8.21 -40.63 -14.79
CA THR A 24 7.94 -41.41 -13.58
C THR A 24 6.45 -41.75 -13.41
N GLY A 25 5.57 -41.14 -14.20
CA GLY A 25 4.16 -41.47 -14.23
C GLY A 25 3.38 -40.75 -15.34
N PRO A 26 2.12 -41.15 -15.60
CA PRO A 26 1.30 -40.60 -16.69
C PRO A 26 0.90 -39.14 -16.52
N ARG A 27 1.04 -38.57 -15.30
CA ARG A 27 0.79 -37.14 -14.99
C ARG A 27 2.07 -36.33 -14.80
N ASP A 28 3.24 -36.95 -15.00
CA ASP A 28 4.53 -36.29 -14.91
C ASP A 28 4.84 -35.55 -16.21
N ASN A 29 4.49 -34.26 -16.24
CA ASN A 29 4.65 -33.40 -17.41
C ASN A 29 6.00 -32.65 -17.42
N THR A 30 6.98 -33.07 -16.61
CA THR A 30 8.26 -32.36 -16.52
C THR A 30 9.18 -32.70 -17.71
N LEU A 31 9.38 -31.72 -18.60
CA LEU A 31 10.19 -31.85 -19.82
C LEU A 31 11.63 -31.34 -19.66
N LEU A 32 11.83 -30.33 -18.83
CA LEU A 32 13.10 -29.65 -18.64
C LEU A 32 13.56 -29.79 -17.19
N GLN A 33 14.86 -30.04 -17.01
CA GLN A 33 15.52 -30.09 -15.72
C GLN A 33 16.58 -28.98 -15.61
N GLN A 34 16.84 -28.55 -14.39
CA GLN A 34 17.87 -27.56 -14.11
C GLN A 34 19.26 -28.11 -14.45
N LYS A 35 20.11 -27.30 -15.11
CA LYS A 35 21.52 -27.67 -15.31
C LYS A 35 22.29 -27.56 -14.00
N LEU A 36 23.27 -28.44 -13.80
CA LEU A 36 24.25 -28.30 -12.71
C LEU A 36 25.10 -27.04 -12.92
N LEU A 37 25.64 -26.49 -11.83
CA LEU A 37 26.45 -25.28 -11.83
C LEU A 37 27.63 -25.33 -12.84
N GLN A 38 28.28 -26.49 -12.95
CA GLN A 38 29.43 -26.67 -13.86
C GLN A 38 29.04 -26.55 -15.34
N GLU A 39 27.82 -26.96 -15.70
CA GLU A 39 27.29 -26.94 -17.06
C GLU A 39 26.56 -25.63 -17.39
N ALA A 40 26.27 -24.83 -16.38
CA ALA A 40 25.44 -23.63 -16.49
C ALA A 40 26.21 -22.38 -16.95
N TYR A 41 27.54 -22.37 -16.93
CA TYR A 41 28.35 -21.17 -17.23
C TYR A 41 29.47 -21.42 -18.25
N VAL A 42 29.16 -22.17 -19.31
CA VAL A 42 30.14 -22.54 -20.34
C VAL A 42 30.05 -21.61 -21.54
N ASP A 43 28.84 -21.24 -21.96
CA ASP A 43 28.62 -20.45 -23.16
C ASP A 43 28.83 -18.95 -22.93
N PRO A 44 29.23 -18.18 -23.97
CA PRO A 44 29.41 -16.73 -23.85
C PRO A 44 28.12 -15.99 -23.43
N GLU A 45 26.95 -16.53 -23.77
CA GLU A 45 25.66 -16.00 -23.34
C GLU A 45 25.44 -16.18 -21.83
N ASP A 46 25.93 -17.28 -21.26
CA ASP A 46 25.85 -17.53 -19.82
C ASP A 46 26.73 -16.56 -19.02
N HIS A 47 27.85 -16.09 -19.59
CA HIS A 47 28.66 -15.04 -18.95
C HIS A 47 27.89 -13.72 -18.82
N LEU A 48 27.06 -13.36 -19.80
CA LEU A 48 26.21 -12.17 -19.72
C LEU A 48 25.13 -12.34 -18.63
N ARG A 49 24.55 -13.53 -18.52
CA ARG A 49 23.61 -13.87 -17.44
C ARG A 49 24.30 -13.78 -16.07
N LEU A 50 25.51 -14.31 -15.94
CA LEU A 50 26.29 -14.27 -14.70
C LEU A 50 26.50 -12.83 -14.21
N VAL A 51 26.81 -11.89 -15.10
CA VAL A 51 26.93 -10.48 -14.73
C VAL A 51 25.60 -9.94 -14.19
N GLY A 52 24.47 -10.28 -14.83
CA GLY A 52 23.14 -9.87 -14.36
C GLY A 52 22.74 -10.49 -13.02
N GLU A 53 23.10 -11.76 -12.79
CA GLU A 53 22.92 -12.44 -11.51
C GLU A 53 23.74 -11.77 -10.40
N LEU A 54 25.01 -11.44 -10.65
CA LEU A 54 25.86 -10.70 -9.71
C LEU A 54 25.28 -9.33 -9.37
N VAL A 55 24.77 -8.58 -10.36
CA VAL A 55 24.07 -7.30 -10.12
C VAL A 55 22.83 -7.50 -9.25
N SER A 56 22.08 -8.58 -9.48
CA SER A 56 20.86 -8.91 -8.71
C SER A 56 21.19 -9.25 -7.26
N VAL A 57 22.20 -10.09 -7.01
CA VAL A 57 22.64 -10.45 -5.66
C VAL A 57 23.20 -9.23 -4.93
N PHE A 58 24.06 -8.45 -5.59
CA PHE A 58 24.62 -7.23 -5.01
C PHE A 58 23.53 -6.23 -4.62
N GLY A 59 22.53 -6.03 -5.50
CA GLY A 59 21.37 -5.20 -5.20
C GLY A 59 20.55 -5.72 -4.02
N ALA A 60 20.32 -7.03 -3.92
CA ALA A 60 19.62 -7.65 -2.79
C ALA A 60 20.36 -7.43 -1.46
N VAL A 61 21.68 -7.59 -1.45
CA VAL A 61 22.52 -7.32 -0.27
C VAL A 61 22.45 -5.85 0.13
N ILE A 62 22.51 -4.91 -0.83
CA ILE A 62 22.33 -3.47 -0.53
C ILE A 62 20.98 -3.18 0.09
N ILE A 63 19.90 -3.79 -0.42
CA ILE A 63 18.55 -3.65 0.14
C ILE A 63 18.54 -4.08 1.60
N LEU A 64 19.09 -5.25 1.93
CA LEU A 64 19.16 -5.74 3.30
C LEU A 64 20.03 -4.86 4.20
N LEU A 65 21.22 -4.46 3.74
CA LEU A 65 22.12 -3.58 4.51
C LEU A 65 21.49 -2.22 4.82
N ARG A 66 20.58 -1.73 3.98
CA ARG A 66 19.87 -0.46 4.19
C ARG A 66 18.65 -0.62 5.10
N GLU A 67 17.88 -1.70 4.95
CA GLU A 67 16.59 -1.86 5.65
C GLU A 67 16.75 -2.51 7.05
N VAL A 68 17.70 -3.43 7.23
CA VAL A 68 17.89 -4.14 8.50
C VAL A 68 18.29 -3.19 9.65
N PRO A 69 19.25 -2.26 9.50
CA PRO A 69 19.59 -1.31 10.57
C PRO A 69 18.43 -0.37 10.94
N ASP A 70 17.59 -0.02 9.97
CA ASP A 70 16.43 0.84 10.21
C ASP A 70 15.38 0.13 11.07
N ILE A 71 15.18 -1.17 10.87
CA ILE A 71 14.30 -1.99 11.72
C ILE A 71 14.79 -1.99 13.16
N PHE A 72 16.09 -2.21 13.37
CA PHE A 72 16.66 -2.21 14.73
C PHE A 72 16.55 -0.85 15.40
N ARG A 73 16.66 0.25 14.64
CA ARG A 73 16.58 1.61 15.18
C ARG A 73 15.15 2.04 15.56
N VAL A 74 14.16 1.67 14.76
CA VAL A 74 12.76 2.09 14.95
C VAL A 74 11.96 1.11 15.82
N GLY A 75 12.40 -0.15 15.87
CA GLY A 75 11.71 -1.25 16.54
C GLY A 75 10.70 -1.94 15.62
N VAL A 76 10.66 -3.27 15.68
CA VAL A 76 9.88 -4.16 14.78
C VAL A 76 8.39 -3.79 14.72
N THR A 77 7.74 -3.59 15.88
CA THR A 77 6.30 -3.32 15.95
C THR A 77 5.93 -1.96 15.36
N ARG A 78 6.77 -0.95 15.58
CA ARG A 78 6.54 0.42 15.10
C ARG A 78 6.88 0.58 13.62
N PHE A 79 7.88 -0.16 13.15
CA PHE A 79 8.30 -0.16 11.75
C PHE A 79 7.23 -0.77 10.83
N PHE A 80 6.65 -1.91 11.22
CA PHE A 80 5.60 -2.56 10.43
C PHE A 80 4.19 -1.97 10.65
N GLY A 81 3.92 -1.38 11.82
CA GLY A 81 2.63 -0.77 12.13
C GLY A 81 2.36 0.57 11.43
N GLN A 82 3.38 1.26 10.92
CA GLN A 82 3.21 2.56 10.26
C GLN A 82 3.03 2.45 8.74
N THR A 83 1.81 2.15 8.33
CA THR A 83 1.31 2.18 6.94
C THR A 83 1.73 3.44 6.16
N ILE A 84 1.81 4.59 6.84
CA ILE A 84 2.14 5.89 6.23
C ILE A 84 3.61 5.99 5.82
N LEU A 85 4.54 5.41 6.60
CA LEU A 85 5.98 5.54 6.34
C LEU A 85 6.46 4.60 5.21
N GLY A 86 5.72 3.54 4.94
CA GLY A 86 6.13 2.47 4.02
C GLY A 86 5.41 1.15 4.28
N GLY A 87 4.94 0.91 5.51
CA GLY A 87 4.09 -0.21 5.89
C GLY A 87 4.56 -1.57 5.35
N PRO A 88 3.76 -2.26 4.51
CA PRO A 88 4.03 -3.59 4.00
C PRO A 88 5.15 -3.61 2.95
N PHE A 89 5.45 -2.49 2.28
CA PHE A 89 6.47 -2.47 1.23
C PHE A 89 7.86 -2.77 1.79
N HIS A 90 8.16 -2.37 3.01
CA HIS A 90 9.43 -2.76 3.65
C HIS A 90 9.51 -4.27 3.87
N VAL A 91 8.40 -4.92 4.25
CA VAL A 91 8.32 -6.39 4.35
C VAL A 91 8.57 -7.01 2.97
N LEU A 92 7.94 -6.48 1.92
CA LEU A 92 8.08 -6.96 0.55
C LEU A 92 9.50 -6.77 -0.01
N PHE A 93 10.20 -5.69 0.34
CA PHE A 93 11.60 -5.48 -0.06
C PHE A 93 12.55 -6.47 0.62
N ILE A 94 12.34 -6.73 1.92
CA ILE A 94 13.15 -7.69 2.68
C ILE A 94 12.88 -9.10 2.21
N SER A 95 11.60 -9.49 2.06
CA SER A 95 11.24 -10.83 1.59
C SER A 95 11.77 -11.08 0.17
N TYR A 96 11.66 -10.10 -0.73
CA TYR A 96 12.29 -10.14 -2.05
C TYR A 96 13.80 -10.42 -1.96
N ALA A 97 14.52 -9.62 -1.18
CA ALA A 97 15.97 -9.76 -1.06
C ALA A 97 16.38 -11.11 -0.45
N CYS A 98 15.64 -11.59 0.56
CA CYS A 98 15.82 -12.93 1.12
C CYS A 98 15.60 -14.02 0.06
N MET A 99 14.53 -13.96 -0.73
CA MET A 99 14.26 -14.96 -1.77
C MET A 99 15.34 -15.00 -2.86
N VAL A 100 15.91 -13.85 -3.24
CA VAL A 100 17.07 -13.78 -4.16
C VAL A 100 18.30 -14.47 -3.56
N LEU A 101 18.58 -14.23 -2.28
CA LEU A 101 19.69 -14.90 -1.58
C LEU A 101 19.46 -16.42 -1.46
N VAL A 102 18.25 -16.86 -1.11
CA VAL A 102 17.91 -18.30 -1.09
C VAL A 102 18.12 -18.93 -2.46
N THR A 103 17.67 -18.27 -3.53
CA THR A 103 17.88 -18.74 -4.91
C THR A 103 19.38 -18.88 -5.21
N THR A 104 20.20 -17.94 -4.76
CA THR A 104 21.66 -17.99 -4.93
C THR A 104 22.29 -19.14 -4.14
N VAL A 105 21.86 -19.36 -2.89
CA VAL A 105 22.33 -20.49 -2.08
C VAL A 105 21.96 -21.81 -2.75
N MET A 106 20.71 -21.98 -3.19
CA MET A 106 20.25 -23.19 -3.88
C MET A 106 21.01 -23.45 -5.18
N ARG A 107 21.37 -22.37 -5.91
CA ARG A 107 22.22 -22.47 -7.12
C ARG A 107 23.62 -22.97 -6.78
N LEU A 108 24.22 -22.48 -5.68
CA LEU A 108 25.56 -22.89 -5.25
C LEU A 108 25.61 -24.31 -4.66
N THR A 109 24.50 -24.79 -4.10
CA THR A 109 24.38 -26.13 -3.52
C THR A 109 23.78 -27.15 -4.50
N ASP A 110 23.61 -26.79 -5.78
CA ASP A 110 23.00 -27.61 -6.83
C ASP A 110 21.70 -28.29 -6.37
N THR A 111 20.89 -27.56 -5.60
CA THR A 111 19.66 -28.09 -5.00
C THR A 111 18.48 -27.90 -5.95
N ASP A 112 17.73 -28.98 -6.17
CA ASP A 112 16.50 -28.94 -6.96
C ASP A 112 15.45 -28.00 -6.35
N GLY A 113 14.63 -27.39 -7.20
CA GLY A 113 13.51 -26.55 -6.77
C GLY A 113 13.82 -25.06 -6.66
N GLU A 114 14.90 -24.56 -7.27
CA GLU A 114 15.22 -23.12 -7.33
C GLU A 114 14.07 -22.25 -7.89
N ALA A 115 13.19 -22.87 -8.70
CA ALA A 115 12.05 -22.22 -9.32
C ALA A 115 11.09 -21.63 -8.29
N VAL A 116 10.98 -22.23 -7.10
CA VAL A 116 10.06 -21.80 -6.05
C VAL A 116 10.45 -20.43 -5.48
N PRO A 117 11.64 -20.26 -4.85
CA PRO A 117 12.04 -18.95 -4.34
C PRO A 117 12.19 -17.91 -5.47
N MET A 118 12.62 -18.32 -6.66
CA MET A 118 12.72 -17.45 -7.83
C MET A 118 11.35 -16.89 -8.25
N SER A 119 10.31 -17.72 -8.28
CA SER A 119 8.94 -17.30 -8.62
C SER A 119 8.40 -16.29 -7.60
N PHE A 120 8.60 -16.54 -6.31
CA PHE A 120 8.23 -15.59 -5.27
C PHE A 120 9.01 -14.28 -5.38
N ALA A 121 10.32 -14.34 -5.64
CA ALA A 121 11.14 -13.15 -5.84
C ALA A 121 10.63 -12.29 -7.02
N LEU A 122 10.23 -12.89 -8.15
CA LEU A 122 9.68 -12.14 -9.28
C LEU A 122 8.41 -11.39 -8.89
N VAL A 123 7.43 -12.07 -8.30
CA VAL A 123 6.15 -11.45 -7.89
C VAL A 123 6.40 -10.35 -6.86
N LEU A 124 7.17 -10.63 -5.81
CA LEU A 124 7.46 -9.66 -4.75
C LEU A 124 8.20 -8.44 -5.31
N GLY A 125 9.20 -8.64 -6.16
CA GLY A 125 9.99 -7.56 -6.73
C GLY A 125 9.22 -6.67 -7.71
N TRP A 126 8.32 -7.23 -8.52
CA TRP A 126 7.44 -6.42 -9.37
C TRP A 126 6.36 -5.70 -8.55
N CYS A 127 5.80 -6.35 -7.52
CA CYS A 127 4.90 -5.69 -6.57
C CYS A 127 5.59 -4.52 -5.84
N ASN A 128 6.89 -4.62 -5.56
CA ASN A 128 7.68 -3.53 -4.98
C ASN A 128 7.74 -2.29 -5.87
N VAL A 129 7.52 -2.40 -7.18
CA VAL A 129 7.47 -1.23 -8.08
C VAL A 129 6.34 -0.28 -7.70
N MET A 130 5.23 -0.80 -7.16
CA MET A 130 4.10 0.01 -6.68
C MET A 130 4.51 0.97 -5.54
N TYR A 131 5.58 0.67 -4.79
CA TYR A 131 6.11 1.61 -3.79
C TYR A 131 6.51 2.95 -4.42
N PHE A 132 7.14 2.92 -5.60
CA PHE A 132 7.59 4.13 -6.30
C PHE A 132 6.43 4.91 -6.93
N ALA A 133 5.29 4.25 -7.20
CA ALA A 133 4.10 4.91 -7.72
C ALA A 133 3.54 5.97 -6.74
N ARG A 134 3.89 5.90 -5.44
CA ARG A 134 3.57 6.91 -4.41
C ARG A 134 4.14 8.29 -4.70
N GLY A 135 5.22 8.39 -5.47
CA GLY A 135 5.85 9.65 -5.87
C GLY A 135 5.04 10.47 -6.88
N PHE A 136 4.06 9.85 -7.56
CA PHE A 136 3.25 10.51 -8.57
C PHE A 136 1.89 10.89 -8.02
N GLN A 137 1.43 12.13 -8.26
CA GLN A 137 0.14 12.62 -7.79
C GLN A 137 -1.05 11.82 -8.30
N MET A 138 -0.99 11.32 -9.54
CA MET A 138 -2.07 10.51 -10.12
C MET A 138 -2.12 9.09 -9.55
N LEU A 139 -0.97 8.47 -9.27
CA LEU A 139 -0.88 7.05 -8.88
C LEU A 139 -0.80 6.85 -7.35
N GLY A 140 -0.31 7.83 -6.62
CA GLY A 140 -0.08 7.73 -5.18
C GLY A 140 -1.36 7.44 -4.39
N PRO A 141 -2.42 8.27 -4.51
CA PRO A 141 -3.70 8.01 -3.84
C PRO A 141 -4.30 6.63 -4.17
N PHE A 142 -4.11 6.15 -5.40
CA PHE A 142 -4.56 4.82 -5.84
C PHE A 142 -3.84 3.69 -5.10
N THR A 143 -2.52 3.79 -4.93
CA THR A 143 -1.74 2.77 -4.18
C THR A 143 -2.13 2.71 -2.69
N VAL A 144 -2.47 3.86 -2.08
CA VAL A 144 -2.99 3.90 -0.69
C VAL A 144 -4.31 3.18 -0.56
N MET A 145 -5.19 3.34 -1.55
CA MET A 145 -6.49 2.69 -1.59
C MET A 145 -6.35 1.16 -1.67
N ILE A 146 -5.51 0.65 -2.58
CA ILE A 146 -5.23 -0.79 -2.71
C ILE A 146 -4.72 -1.36 -1.38
N GLN A 147 -3.74 -0.70 -0.75
CA GLN A 147 -3.18 -1.16 0.51
C GLN A 147 -4.23 -1.21 1.63
N LYS A 148 -5.07 -0.18 1.75
CA LYS A 148 -6.15 -0.15 2.74
C LYS A 148 -7.20 -1.24 2.49
N MET A 149 -7.56 -1.49 1.23
CA MET A 149 -8.52 -2.52 0.84
C MET A 149 -8.01 -3.93 1.19
N ILE A 150 -6.73 -4.22 0.88
CA ILE A 150 -6.10 -5.52 1.18
C ILE A 150 -6.01 -5.76 2.69
N PHE A 151 -5.41 -4.83 3.45
CA PHE A 151 -5.17 -5.06 4.89
C PHE A 151 -6.40 -4.82 5.77
N GLY A 152 -7.40 -4.08 5.28
CA GLY A 152 -8.61 -3.77 6.01
C GLY A 152 -9.73 -4.77 5.78
N ASP A 153 -10.15 -4.93 4.52
CA ASP A 153 -11.41 -5.59 4.19
C ASP A 153 -11.20 -7.01 3.69
N LEU A 154 -10.21 -7.21 2.81
CA LEU A 154 -9.90 -8.52 2.24
C LEU A 154 -9.57 -9.54 3.34
N MET A 155 -8.72 -9.19 4.31
CA MET A 155 -8.34 -10.11 5.39
C MET A 155 -9.52 -10.60 6.26
N ARG A 156 -10.52 -9.74 6.51
CA ARG A 156 -11.72 -10.14 7.27
C ARG A 156 -12.57 -11.11 6.48
N PHE A 157 -12.69 -10.87 5.17
CA PHE A 157 -13.45 -11.73 4.29
C PHE A 157 -12.76 -13.06 3.99
N CYS A 158 -11.42 -13.06 3.86
CA CYS A 158 -10.66 -14.29 3.64
C CYS A 158 -10.95 -15.36 4.67
N TRP A 159 -11.22 -14.98 5.93
CA TRP A 159 -11.61 -15.93 6.97
C TRP A 159 -12.97 -16.59 6.69
N LEU A 160 -13.99 -15.79 6.36
CA LEU A 160 -15.32 -16.31 6.00
C LEU A 160 -15.25 -17.18 4.74
N MET A 161 -14.51 -16.72 3.74
CA MET A 161 -14.24 -17.46 2.50
C MET A 161 -13.57 -18.81 2.78
N ALA A 162 -12.54 -18.85 3.63
CA ALA A 162 -11.84 -20.08 3.97
C ALA A 162 -12.76 -21.12 4.63
N VAL A 163 -13.66 -20.70 5.53
CA VAL A 163 -14.64 -21.60 6.16
C VAL A 163 -15.57 -22.23 5.13
N VAL A 164 -16.06 -21.43 4.17
CA VAL A 164 -16.94 -21.91 3.10
C VAL A 164 -16.19 -22.87 2.18
N ILE A 165 -14.99 -22.49 1.71
CA ILE A 165 -14.18 -23.32 0.82
C ILE A 165 -13.83 -24.66 1.48
N LEU A 166 -13.40 -24.66 2.75
CA LEU A 166 -13.08 -25.91 3.46
C LEU A 166 -14.28 -26.85 3.56
N GLY A 167 -15.46 -26.31 3.87
CA GLY A 167 -16.69 -27.11 3.95
C GLY A 167 -17.11 -27.70 2.61
N PHE A 168 -17.18 -26.86 1.57
CA PHE A 168 -17.62 -27.31 0.24
C PHE A 168 -16.58 -28.17 -0.48
N ALA A 169 -15.28 -27.88 -0.34
CA ALA A 169 -14.23 -28.71 -0.91
C ALA A 169 -14.23 -30.12 -0.30
N SER A 170 -14.47 -30.24 1.00
CA SER A 170 -14.64 -31.53 1.66
C SER A 170 -15.87 -32.28 1.15
N ALA A 171 -16.99 -31.58 0.96
CA ALA A 171 -18.21 -32.16 0.40
C ALA A 171 -18.01 -32.62 -1.05
N PHE A 172 -17.43 -31.79 -1.92
CA PHE A 172 -17.11 -32.14 -3.30
C PHE A 172 -16.12 -33.31 -3.37
N PHE A 173 -15.10 -33.32 -2.52
CA PHE A 173 -14.15 -34.44 -2.46
C PHE A 173 -14.86 -35.75 -2.11
N ILE A 174 -15.75 -35.78 -1.11
CA ILE A 174 -16.50 -37.00 -0.74
C ILE A 174 -17.43 -37.44 -1.87
N ILE A 175 -18.10 -36.51 -2.55
CA ILE A 175 -19.03 -36.83 -3.66
C ILE A 175 -18.28 -37.48 -4.83
N PHE A 176 -17.10 -36.97 -5.18
CA PHE A 176 -16.29 -37.49 -6.29
C PHE A 176 -15.27 -38.56 -5.87
N GLN A 177 -15.24 -38.96 -4.59
CA GLN A 177 -14.29 -39.96 -4.09
C GLN A 177 -14.55 -41.36 -4.70
N THR A 178 -15.81 -41.65 -5.02
CA THR A 178 -16.24 -42.93 -5.61
C THR A 178 -16.30 -42.92 -7.13
N GLU A 179 -16.14 -41.74 -7.75
CA GLU A 179 -16.28 -41.54 -9.19
C GLU A 179 -14.93 -41.69 -9.92
N ASP A 180 -14.97 -41.94 -11.22
CA ASP A 180 -13.74 -42.06 -12.01
C ASP A 180 -13.05 -40.68 -12.15
N PRO A 181 -11.83 -40.51 -11.62
CA PRO A 181 -11.10 -39.24 -11.69
C PRO A 181 -10.64 -38.86 -13.12
N ASN A 182 -10.77 -39.75 -14.10
CA ASN A 182 -10.41 -39.47 -15.49
C ASN A 182 -11.51 -38.70 -16.25
N GLU A 183 -12.78 -38.90 -15.88
CA GLU A 183 -13.94 -38.24 -16.50
C GLU A 183 -14.23 -36.88 -15.85
N LEU A 184 -13.97 -36.74 -14.54
CA LEU A 184 -14.10 -35.49 -13.78
C LEU A 184 -12.90 -35.27 -12.84
N GLY A 185 -11.81 -34.76 -13.41
CA GLY A 185 -10.53 -34.56 -12.72
C GLY A 185 -10.44 -33.34 -11.80
N HIS A 186 -11.54 -32.64 -11.47
CA HIS A 186 -11.46 -31.41 -10.65
C HIS A 186 -11.22 -31.70 -9.16
N PHE A 187 -11.63 -32.86 -8.64
CA PHE A 187 -11.61 -33.18 -7.21
C PHE A 187 -10.93 -34.51 -6.87
N TYR A 188 -10.00 -34.99 -7.71
CA TYR A 188 -9.38 -36.32 -7.56
C TYR A 188 -8.56 -36.50 -6.27
N ASN A 189 -8.01 -35.43 -5.69
CA ASN A 189 -7.36 -35.45 -4.38
C ASN A 189 -7.82 -34.26 -3.55
N TYR A 190 -7.68 -34.35 -2.23
CA TYR A 190 -8.18 -33.31 -1.33
C TYR A 190 -7.50 -31.93 -1.53
N PRO A 191 -6.18 -31.82 -1.75
CA PRO A 191 -5.54 -30.52 -2.04
C PRO A 191 -6.02 -29.88 -3.35
N MET A 192 -6.18 -30.66 -4.42
CA MET A 192 -6.75 -30.17 -5.67
C MET A 192 -8.21 -29.78 -5.47
N ALA A 193 -8.98 -30.55 -4.69
CA ALA A 193 -10.36 -30.20 -4.39
C ALA A 193 -10.49 -28.85 -3.69
N LEU A 194 -9.59 -28.53 -2.75
CA LEU A 194 -9.50 -27.20 -2.13
C LEU A 194 -9.17 -26.10 -3.15
N PHE A 195 -8.20 -26.36 -4.03
CA PHE A 195 -7.78 -25.41 -5.07
C PHE A 195 -8.90 -25.16 -6.09
N SER A 196 -9.47 -26.21 -6.68
CA SER A 196 -10.60 -26.14 -7.62
C SER A 196 -11.82 -25.45 -6.98
N THR A 197 -12.12 -25.73 -5.70
CA THR A 197 -13.25 -25.07 -5.00
C THR A 197 -12.97 -23.58 -4.76
N PHE A 198 -11.71 -23.19 -4.51
CA PHE A 198 -11.32 -21.78 -4.44
C PHE A 198 -11.49 -21.08 -5.80
N GLU A 199 -11.07 -21.71 -6.89
CA GLU A 199 -11.26 -21.18 -8.25
C GLU A 199 -12.74 -21.05 -8.62
N LEU A 200 -13.56 -22.03 -8.24
CA LEU A 200 -15.02 -21.99 -8.40
C LEU A 200 -15.66 -20.89 -7.55
N PHE A 201 -15.17 -20.66 -6.33
CA PHE A 201 -15.68 -19.58 -5.46
C PHE A 201 -15.50 -18.20 -6.11
N LEU A 202 -14.36 -18.02 -6.78
CA LEU A 202 -14.03 -16.80 -7.52
C LEU A 202 -14.60 -16.79 -8.95
N THR A 203 -15.32 -17.83 -9.37
CA THR A 203 -15.85 -18.00 -10.73
C THR A 203 -14.79 -17.86 -11.83
N ILE A 204 -13.55 -18.32 -11.55
CA ILE A 204 -12.42 -18.26 -12.50
C ILE A 204 -12.47 -19.45 -13.48
N ILE A 205 -12.89 -20.62 -12.98
CA ILE A 205 -13.07 -21.82 -13.79
C ILE A 205 -14.56 -22.10 -13.96
N ASP A 206 -14.89 -22.77 -15.06
CA ASP A 206 -16.23 -23.29 -15.27
C ASP A 206 -16.54 -24.41 -14.28
N GLY A 207 -17.82 -24.50 -13.91
CA GLY A 207 -18.32 -25.57 -13.08
C GLY A 207 -18.02 -26.95 -13.71
N PRO A 208 -17.57 -27.94 -12.92
CA PRO A 208 -17.38 -29.30 -13.42
C PRO A 208 -18.68 -29.83 -14.02
N ALA A 209 -18.71 -30.00 -15.34
CA ALA A 209 -19.84 -30.52 -16.07
C ALA A 209 -19.33 -31.49 -17.14
N ASN A 210 -19.72 -32.76 -17.01
CA ASN A 210 -19.58 -33.74 -18.07
C ASN A 210 -20.99 -34.20 -18.42
N TYR A 211 -21.47 -33.88 -19.63
CA TYR A 211 -22.82 -34.24 -20.07
C TYR A 211 -22.89 -35.64 -20.69
N ASP A 212 -21.74 -36.28 -20.90
CA ASP A 212 -21.64 -37.63 -21.44
C ASP A 212 -21.78 -38.70 -20.33
N VAL A 213 -21.69 -38.28 -19.06
CA VAL A 213 -21.77 -39.14 -17.88
C VAL A 213 -22.81 -38.62 -16.89
N ASP A 214 -23.60 -39.51 -16.32
CA ASP A 214 -24.56 -39.16 -15.27
C ASP A 214 -23.83 -38.77 -13.98
N LEU A 215 -23.87 -37.49 -13.61
CA LEU A 215 -23.31 -37.02 -12.34
C LEU A 215 -24.20 -37.40 -11.14
N PRO A 216 -23.61 -37.66 -9.96
CA PRO A 216 -24.38 -37.94 -8.76
C PRO A 216 -25.38 -36.83 -8.44
N PHE A 217 -26.65 -37.16 -8.15
CA PHE A 217 -27.69 -36.17 -7.84
C PHE A 217 -27.31 -35.22 -6.70
N VAL A 218 -26.55 -35.73 -5.71
CA VAL A 218 -26.04 -34.95 -4.58
C VAL A 218 -25.12 -33.81 -5.05
N TYR A 219 -24.31 -34.04 -6.10
CA TYR A 219 -23.46 -33.00 -6.68
C TYR A 219 -24.28 -31.81 -7.16
N SER A 220 -25.35 -32.04 -7.93
CA SER A 220 -26.21 -30.98 -8.47
C SER A 220 -26.80 -30.10 -7.37
N ILE A 221 -27.24 -30.70 -6.25
CA ILE A 221 -27.77 -29.95 -5.10
C ILE A 221 -26.66 -29.17 -4.41
N THR A 222 -25.53 -29.83 -4.08
CA THR A 222 -24.42 -29.19 -3.35
C THR A 222 -23.79 -28.06 -4.16
N TYR A 223 -23.63 -28.24 -5.48
CA TYR A 223 -23.10 -27.22 -6.38
C TYR A 223 -24.05 -26.03 -6.53
N ALA A 224 -25.36 -26.26 -6.67
CA ALA A 224 -26.34 -25.17 -6.71
C ALA A 224 -26.35 -24.35 -5.41
N ALA A 225 -26.30 -25.01 -4.25
CA ALA A 225 -26.19 -24.34 -2.95
C ALA A 225 -24.88 -23.55 -2.82
N PHE A 226 -23.77 -24.14 -3.25
CA PHE A 226 -22.47 -23.48 -3.29
C PHE A 226 -22.50 -22.22 -4.15
N ALA A 227 -23.02 -22.31 -5.38
CA ALA A 227 -23.09 -21.19 -6.31
C ALA A 227 -23.91 -20.01 -5.75
N VAL A 228 -25.05 -20.29 -5.10
CA VAL A 228 -25.86 -19.24 -4.46
C VAL A 228 -25.11 -18.61 -3.28
N ILE A 229 -24.52 -19.40 -2.39
CA ILE A 229 -23.80 -18.89 -1.22
C ILE A 229 -22.55 -18.12 -1.64
N ALA A 230 -21.77 -18.63 -2.60
CA ALA A 230 -20.60 -17.98 -3.15
C ALA A 230 -20.97 -16.67 -3.84
N ALA A 231 -22.02 -16.65 -4.67
CA ALA A 231 -22.49 -15.42 -5.32
C ALA A 231 -22.95 -14.37 -4.29
N LEU A 232 -23.68 -14.76 -3.25
CA LEU A 232 -24.10 -13.84 -2.18
C LEU A 232 -22.90 -13.29 -1.41
N LEU A 233 -21.92 -14.14 -1.05
CA LEU A 233 -20.72 -13.72 -0.35
C LEU A 233 -19.81 -12.85 -1.21
N MET A 234 -19.61 -13.20 -2.48
CA MET A 234 -18.86 -12.39 -3.45
C MET A 234 -19.53 -11.04 -3.69
N LEU A 235 -20.86 -11.00 -3.85
CA LEU A 235 -21.60 -9.76 -4.02
C LEU A 235 -21.49 -8.88 -2.77
N ASN A 236 -21.64 -9.47 -1.58
CA ASN A 236 -21.47 -8.77 -0.31
C ASN A 236 -20.04 -8.26 -0.12
N LEU A 237 -19.03 -9.02 -0.55
CA LEU A 237 -17.63 -8.60 -0.55
C LEU A 237 -17.41 -7.41 -1.50
N LEU A 238 -17.91 -7.50 -2.72
CA LEU A 238 -17.72 -6.52 -3.79
C LEU A 238 -18.41 -5.20 -3.45
N ILE A 239 -19.62 -5.27 -2.86
CA ILE A 239 -20.38 -4.10 -2.37
C ILE A 239 -19.75 -3.50 -1.11
N ALA A 240 -19.38 -4.32 -0.11
CA ALA A 240 -18.82 -3.81 1.14
C ALA A 240 -17.43 -3.17 0.94
N MET A 241 -16.60 -3.71 0.04
CA MET A 241 -15.30 -3.11 -0.27
C MET A 241 -15.44 -1.84 -1.09
N MET A 242 -16.21 -1.85 -2.19
CA MET A 242 -16.23 -0.70 -3.10
C MET A 242 -17.19 0.42 -2.68
N GLY A 243 -18.22 0.17 -1.87
CA GLY A 243 -19.19 1.20 -1.48
C GLY A 243 -18.66 2.17 -0.42
N ASP A 244 -18.24 1.66 0.73
CA ASP A 244 -17.95 2.48 1.91
C ASP A 244 -16.48 2.92 1.99
N THR A 245 -15.54 2.09 1.50
CA THR A 245 -14.13 2.47 1.49
C THR A 245 -13.79 3.38 0.32
N HIS A 246 -14.38 3.21 -0.87
CA HIS A 246 -14.10 4.12 -1.98
C HIS A 246 -14.55 5.55 -1.66
N TRP A 247 -15.73 5.74 -1.05
CA TRP A 247 -16.24 7.06 -0.69
C TRP A 247 -15.42 7.74 0.42
N ARG A 248 -15.14 7.03 1.52
CA ARG A 248 -14.33 7.56 2.64
C ARG A 248 -12.86 7.75 2.26
N VAL A 249 -12.30 6.84 1.47
CA VAL A 249 -10.92 6.93 0.98
C VAL A 249 -10.81 7.99 -0.12
N ALA A 250 -11.82 8.26 -0.95
CA ALA A 250 -11.73 9.30 -1.98
C ALA A 250 -11.49 10.71 -1.42
N HIS A 251 -12.05 11.04 -0.25
CA HIS A 251 -11.79 12.33 0.42
C HIS A 251 -10.50 12.33 1.28
N GLU A 252 -10.16 11.22 1.95
CA GLU A 252 -8.96 11.14 2.81
C GLU A 252 -7.68 10.75 2.07
N ARG A 253 -7.76 10.17 0.87
CA ARG A 253 -6.59 9.64 0.14
C ARG A 253 -5.61 10.72 -0.22
N ASP A 254 -6.08 11.93 -0.52
CA ASP A 254 -5.21 13.03 -0.92
C ASP A 254 -4.39 13.54 0.28
N GLU A 255 -5.00 13.61 1.46
CA GLU A 255 -4.30 13.96 2.70
C GLU A 255 -3.31 12.86 3.10
N LEU A 256 -3.72 11.60 3.01
CA LEU A 256 -2.85 10.46 3.30
C LEU A 256 -1.70 10.37 2.31
N TRP A 257 -1.94 10.59 1.04
CA TRP A 257 -0.91 10.64 0.00
C TRP A 257 0.07 11.79 0.27
N ARG A 258 -0.41 12.99 0.62
CA ARG A 258 0.48 14.10 1.02
C ARG A 258 1.32 13.75 2.23
N ALA A 259 0.74 13.09 3.24
CA ALA A 259 1.49 12.61 4.41
C ALA A 259 2.54 11.55 4.02
N GLN A 260 2.20 10.66 3.09
CA GLN A 260 3.13 9.68 2.52
C GLN A 260 4.29 10.36 1.76
N VAL A 261 4.03 11.42 0.99
CA VAL A 261 5.08 12.20 0.31
C VAL A 261 6.01 12.84 1.33
N VAL A 262 5.46 13.51 2.36
CA VAL A 262 6.26 14.10 3.44
C VAL A 262 7.12 13.05 4.14
N ALA A 263 6.53 11.89 4.48
CA ALA A 263 7.26 10.77 5.08
C ALA A 263 8.41 10.29 4.18
N THR A 264 8.16 10.15 2.88
CA THR A 264 9.16 9.73 1.88
C THR A 264 10.28 10.76 1.75
N THR A 265 9.95 12.06 1.72
CA THR A 265 10.93 13.15 1.68
C THR A 265 11.84 13.14 2.90
N VAL A 266 11.27 13.03 4.11
CA VAL A 266 12.06 12.96 5.36
C VAL A 266 12.91 11.69 5.40
N MET A 267 12.40 10.57 4.89
CA MET A 267 13.18 9.33 4.78
C MET A 267 14.37 9.50 3.83
N LEU A 268 14.17 10.13 2.66
CA LEU A 268 15.22 10.38 1.68
C LEU A 268 16.26 11.37 2.21
N GLU A 269 15.84 12.46 2.85
CA GLU A 269 16.74 13.45 3.45
C GLU A 269 17.67 12.82 4.51
N LYS A 270 17.16 11.87 5.29
CA LYS A 270 17.97 11.13 6.29
C LYS A 270 18.95 10.13 5.67
N LYS A 271 18.60 9.54 4.53
CA LYS A 271 19.39 8.48 3.89
C LYS A 271 20.39 9.00 2.85
N LEU A 272 20.18 10.19 2.30
CA LEU A 272 21.07 10.78 1.29
C LEU A 272 22.25 11.52 1.93
N PRO A 273 23.43 11.53 1.28
CA PRO A 273 24.57 12.33 1.73
C PRO A 273 24.27 13.83 1.58
N ARG A 274 24.88 14.64 2.46
CA ARG A 274 24.67 16.10 2.53
C ARG A 274 25.01 16.86 1.24
N CYS A 275 25.82 16.27 0.36
CA CYS A 275 26.16 16.89 -0.93
C CYS A 275 24.99 16.89 -1.92
N LEU A 276 24.07 15.92 -1.84
CA LEU A 276 22.94 15.79 -2.76
C LEU A 276 21.70 16.56 -2.27
N TRP A 277 21.57 16.75 -0.95
CA TRP A 277 20.42 17.45 -0.36
C TRP A 277 20.86 18.73 0.36
N PRO A 278 20.87 19.88 -0.33
CA PRO A 278 21.15 21.15 0.32
C PRO A 278 20.07 21.46 1.37
N ARG A 279 20.46 22.13 2.44
CA ARG A 279 19.55 22.47 3.53
C ARG A 279 18.45 23.42 3.02
N SER A 280 17.20 23.07 3.30
CA SER A 280 16.04 23.88 2.89
C SER A 280 16.03 25.26 3.56
N GLY A 281 15.62 26.28 2.80
CA GLY A 281 15.48 27.66 3.28
C GLY A 281 16.69 28.54 2.97
N ILE A 282 16.69 29.75 3.55
CA ILE A 282 17.70 30.78 3.33
C ILE A 282 18.50 30.96 4.62
N CYS A 283 19.83 30.92 4.53
CA CYS A 283 20.71 31.12 5.67
C CYS A 283 20.71 32.59 6.11
N GLY A 284 20.35 32.85 7.37
CA GLY A 284 20.29 34.18 7.96
C GLY A 284 21.66 34.86 8.17
N ARG A 285 22.77 34.10 8.16
CA ARG A 285 24.12 34.66 8.42
C ARG A 285 24.50 35.75 7.42
N LYS A 286 24.13 35.58 6.16
CA LYS A 286 24.43 36.54 5.08
C LYS A 286 23.67 37.86 5.21
N PHE A 287 22.60 37.87 6.02
CA PHE A 287 21.69 39.00 6.17
C PHE A 287 21.67 39.56 7.60
N GLY A 288 22.62 39.15 8.46
CA GLY A 288 22.66 39.58 9.87
C GLY A 288 21.53 39.01 10.76
N LEU A 289 20.74 38.06 10.26
CA LEU A 289 19.60 37.44 10.98
C LEU A 289 20.02 36.28 11.91
N GLY A 290 21.33 36.14 12.15
CA GLY A 290 21.93 35.07 12.96
C GLY A 290 22.04 33.73 12.23
N ASP A 291 22.25 32.66 12.99
CA ASP A 291 22.58 31.33 12.46
C ASP A 291 21.35 30.46 12.10
N ARG A 292 20.19 31.09 11.98
CA ARG A 292 18.92 30.40 11.69
C ARG A 292 18.65 30.34 10.20
N TRP A 293 17.86 29.36 9.80
CA TRP A 293 17.39 29.19 8.43
C TRP A 293 15.93 29.60 8.35
N PHE A 294 15.60 30.41 7.35
CA PHE A 294 14.27 31.00 7.19
C PHE A 294 13.59 30.52 5.91
N LEU A 295 12.26 30.37 5.96
CA LEU A 295 11.43 30.05 4.80
C LEU A 295 10.51 31.24 4.55
N ARG A 296 10.59 31.83 3.35
CA ARG A 296 9.69 32.91 2.93
C ARG A 296 8.37 32.28 2.46
N VAL A 297 7.25 32.76 2.99
CA VAL A 297 5.90 32.36 2.59
C VAL A 297 5.13 33.65 2.32
N GLU A 298 4.59 33.78 1.11
CA GLU A 298 3.77 34.92 0.71
C GLU A 298 2.35 34.43 0.44
N ASP A 299 1.43 34.82 1.32
CA ASP A 299 0.01 34.49 1.17
C ASP A 299 -0.75 35.73 0.69
N ARG A 300 -1.41 35.61 -0.46
CA ARG A 300 -2.33 36.65 -0.93
C ARG A 300 -3.65 36.54 -0.17
N GLN A 301 -3.87 37.45 0.80
CA GLN A 301 -5.15 37.53 1.51
C GLN A 301 -6.18 38.32 0.71
N ASP A 302 -6.97 37.63 -0.11
CA ASP A 302 -8.15 38.24 -0.73
C ASP A 302 -9.24 38.43 0.34
N LEU A 303 -9.38 39.66 0.85
CA LEU A 303 -10.39 40.09 1.83
C LEU A 303 -11.83 39.67 1.42
N ASN A 304 -12.12 39.62 0.12
CA ASN A 304 -13.42 39.20 -0.41
C ASN A 304 -13.72 37.72 -0.15
N ARG A 305 -12.71 36.84 -0.18
CA ARG A 305 -12.89 35.40 0.08
C ARG A 305 -13.16 35.12 1.57
N GLN A 306 -12.63 35.95 2.46
CA GLN A 306 -12.95 35.91 3.89
C GLN A 306 -14.37 36.42 4.18
N ARG A 307 -14.81 37.49 3.49
CA ARG A 307 -16.21 37.96 3.58
C ARG A 307 -17.19 36.91 3.10
N VAL A 308 -16.94 36.29 1.94
CA VAL A 308 -17.79 35.20 1.42
C VAL A 308 -17.85 34.03 2.41
N ARG A 309 -16.73 33.59 2.99
CA ARG A 309 -16.74 32.54 4.03
C ARG A 309 -17.57 32.91 5.27
N ARG A 310 -17.54 34.17 5.72
CA ARG A 310 -18.39 34.65 6.82
C ARG A 310 -19.87 34.62 6.44
N TYR A 311 -20.21 35.04 5.23
CA TYR A 311 -21.60 34.95 4.75
C TYR A 311 -22.05 33.49 4.65
N THR A 312 -21.25 32.60 4.09
CA THR A 312 -21.59 31.16 4.02
C THR A 312 -21.76 30.54 5.41
N GLN A 313 -20.92 30.90 6.40
CA GLN A 313 -21.09 30.46 7.79
C GLN A 313 -22.37 31.03 8.44
N ALA A 314 -22.74 32.28 8.13
CA ALA A 314 -23.99 32.88 8.60
C ALA A 314 -25.24 32.20 8.00
N PHE A 315 -25.16 31.74 6.74
CA PHE A 315 -26.27 31.01 6.10
C PHE A 315 -26.37 29.54 6.51
N CYS A 316 -25.27 28.90 6.96
CA CYS A 316 -25.28 27.50 7.38
C CYS A 316 -25.79 27.27 8.82
N ASN A 317 -25.96 28.31 9.64
CA ASN A 317 -26.55 28.22 10.99
C ASN A 317 -27.77 29.17 11.09
N PRO A 318 -28.98 28.76 10.65
CA PRO A 318 -30.16 29.62 10.69
C PRO A 318 -30.89 29.61 12.04
N GLY A 319 -30.39 28.89 13.05
CA GLY A 319 -31.17 28.49 14.24
C GLY A 319 -30.56 28.86 15.59
N SER A 320 -30.13 30.10 15.79
CA SER A 320 -29.96 30.65 17.14
C SER A 320 -30.59 32.03 17.24
N GLU A 321 -31.91 31.97 17.49
CA GLU A 321 -32.74 32.82 18.34
C GLU A 321 -33.14 34.22 17.84
N ASP A 322 -34.44 34.28 17.54
CA ASP A 322 -35.48 35.13 18.15
C ASP A 322 -35.42 36.67 18.03
N ASP A 323 -36.49 37.15 17.42
CA ASP A 323 -37.21 38.42 17.64
C ASP A 323 -37.04 38.95 19.08
N ASP A 324 -36.64 40.21 19.23
CA ASP A 324 -37.59 41.25 19.66
C ASP A 324 -36.92 42.61 19.96
N THR A 325 -37.57 43.65 19.41
CA THR A 325 -37.72 45.03 19.90
C THR A 325 -36.65 46.11 19.60
N GLU A 326 -37.18 47.16 18.98
CA GLU A 326 -36.66 48.51 18.73
C GLU A 326 -35.91 49.18 19.92
N GLY A 327 -34.87 49.97 19.61
CA GLY A 327 -34.47 51.08 20.49
C GLY A 327 -33.02 51.56 20.42
N ARG A 328 -32.83 52.71 19.77
CA ARG A 328 -31.83 53.77 20.03
C ARG A 328 -30.34 53.56 19.68
N TRP A 329 -29.87 54.61 19.01
CA TRP A 329 -28.50 54.97 18.69
C TRP A 329 -27.62 55.30 19.91
N LEU A 330 -26.30 55.20 19.69
CA LEU A 330 -25.14 55.90 20.31
C LEU A 330 -24.34 55.18 21.41
N GLY A 331 -23.02 55.04 21.14
CA GLY A 331 -21.95 55.00 22.15
C GLY A 331 -21.07 53.73 22.13
N GLY A 332 -19.79 53.85 21.72
CA GLY A 332 -18.75 52.86 22.08
C GLY A 332 -18.17 53.14 23.48
N PRO A 333 -17.00 52.61 23.91
CA PRO A 333 -16.31 51.35 23.61
C PRO A 333 -16.06 50.49 24.89
N HIS A 334 -15.54 49.27 24.73
CA HIS A 334 -15.02 48.32 25.76
C HIS A 334 -16.02 47.59 26.69
N LEU A 335 -16.17 46.26 26.53
CA LEU A 335 -15.64 45.21 27.45
C LEU A 335 -16.30 43.82 27.21
N SER A 336 -15.42 42.83 27.01
CA SER A 336 -15.44 41.39 27.41
C SER A 336 -16.68 40.48 27.31
N LEU A 337 -16.46 39.36 26.57
CA LEU A 337 -16.93 37.95 26.74
C LEU A 337 -18.43 37.68 26.52
N PRO A 338 -18.87 36.47 26.06
CA PRO A 338 -18.32 35.14 26.35
C PRO A 338 -18.15 34.19 25.15
N ALA A 339 -17.44 33.08 25.38
CA ALA A 339 -17.32 31.97 24.44
C ALA A 339 -18.65 31.19 24.33
N PRO A 340 -19.11 30.79 23.14
CA PRO A 340 -20.17 29.80 23.01
C PRO A 340 -19.63 28.40 22.68
N SER A 341 -20.28 27.47 23.36
CA SER A 341 -20.25 26.02 23.34
C SER A 341 -20.19 25.35 21.97
N VAL A 342 -19.27 24.38 21.88
CA VAL A 342 -19.09 23.46 20.75
C VAL A 342 -20.16 22.36 20.80
N SER A 343 -21.01 22.31 19.78
CA SER A 343 -21.89 21.16 19.52
C SER A 343 -21.11 20.02 18.84
N ARG A 344 -21.33 18.82 19.39
CA ARG A 344 -20.69 17.54 19.10
C ARG A 344 -21.13 17.01 17.72
N SER A 345 -20.19 16.84 16.78
CA SER A 345 -20.22 15.73 15.80
C SER A 345 -19.01 15.69 14.85
N THR A 346 -18.14 16.71 14.82
CA THR A 346 -16.89 16.71 14.03
C THR A 346 -15.60 16.67 14.87
N SER A 347 -15.70 16.48 16.19
CA SER A 347 -14.59 16.75 17.13
C SER A 347 -13.52 15.65 17.25
N CYS A 348 -13.66 14.46 16.64
CA CYS A 348 -12.67 13.40 16.85
C CYS A 348 -11.39 13.56 16.00
N SER A 349 -11.46 14.16 14.80
CA SER A 349 -10.26 14.37 13.96
C SER A 349 -9.52 15.67 14.32
N SER A 350 -10.24 16.74 14.65
CA SER A 350 -9.65 18.03 15.03
C SER A 350 -8.97 17.99 16.40
N MET A 351 -9.50 17.21 17.34
CA MET A 351 -8.94 17.09 18.70
C MET A 351 -7.60 16.33 18.72
N ASN A 352 -7.40 15.41 17.78
CA ASN A 352 -6.09 14.77 17.57
C ASN A 352 -5.08 15.75 16.95
N TRP A 353 -5.52 16.59 16.01
CA TRP A 353 -4.69 17.66 15.44
C TRP A 353 -4.37 18.76 16.45
N GLU A 354 -5.29 19.11 17.34
CA GLU A 354 -5.06 20.08 18.43
C GLU A 354 -4.13 19.53 19.50
N ARG A 355 -4.28 18.27 19.91
CA ARG A 355 -3.31 17.63 20.82
C ARG A 355 -1.93 17.53 20.20
N LEU A 356 -1.81 17.23 18.90
CA LEU A 356 -0.53 17.25 18.18
C LEU A 356 0.03 18.68 18.11
N ARG A 357 -0.80 19.68 17.76
CA ARG A 357 -0.41 21.09 17.71
C ARG A 357 0.06 21.60 19.07
N GLU A 358 -0.63 21.25 20.14
CA GLU A 358 -0.29 21.63 21.51
C GLU A 358 0.94 20.88 22.03
N ALA A 359 1.12 19.61 21.67
CA ALA A 359 2.33 18.86 21.98
C ALA A 359 3.57 19.44 21.27
N THR A 360 3.45 19.90 20.02
CA THR A 360 4.51 20.65 19.33
C THR A 360 4.69 22.06 19.89
N ARG A 361 3.61 22.80 20.18
CA ARG A 361 3.68 24.17 20.74
C ARG A 361 4.27 24.23 22.14
N ARG A 362 4.00 23.24 23.00
CA ARG A 362 4.59 23.19 24.35
C ARG A 362 6.08 22.85 24.33
N ARG A 363 6.57 22.21 23.27
CA ARG A 363 8.00 21.87 23.12
C ARG A 363 8.84 22.97 22.46
N GLU A 364 8.22 23.88 21.71
CA GLU A 364 8.92 24.93 20.93
C GLU A 364 8.48 26.36 21.24
N ARG A 365 8.26 26.71 22.52
CA ARG A 365 8.29 28.13 22.92
C ARG A 365 9.74 28.65 22.86
N ARG A 366 10.22 28.93 21.64
CA ARG A 366 11.29 29.91 21.36
C ARG A 366 11.37 30.36 19.89
N GLY A 367 10.24 30.40 19.18
CA GLY A 367 10.13 31.12 17.91
C GLY A 367 9.49 32.49 18.12
N MET A 368 10.28 33.56 18.21
CA MET A 368 9.76 34.93 18.13
C MET A 368 9.32 35.22 16.70
N VAL A 369 8.05 35.56 16.52
CA VAL A 369 7.52 36.19 15.30
C VAL A 369 7.78 37.68 15.43
N ASN A 370 8.74 38.21 14.67
CA ASN A 370 8.94 39.66 14.58
C ASN A 370 8.02 40.23 13.49
N ARG A 371 6.97 40.93 13.92
CA ARG A 371 6.25 41.92 13.10
C ARG A 371 6.96 43.27 13.27
N ALA A 372 7.98 43.52 12.46
CA ALA A 372 8.70 44.79 12.49
C ALA A 372 9.08 45.19 11.07
N LEU A 373 8.08 45.45 10.21
CA LEU A 373 8.24 46.19 8.95
C LEU A 373 6.88 46.53 8.29
N GLU A 374 5.88 46.89 9.09
CA GLU A 374 4.62 47.49 8.62
C GLU A 374 4.33 48.76 9.42
N ALA A 375 5.15 49.79 9.23
CA ALA A 375 4.85 51.16 9.66
C ALA A 375 5.78 52.12 8.92
N GLY A 376 5.36 52.60 7.76
CA GLY A 376 6.10 53.58 7.00
C GLY A 376 5.49 53.77 5.63
N GLU A 377 4.40 54.54 5.59
CA GLU A 377 4.17 55.59 4.58
C GLU A 377 2.83 56.26 4.90
N GLY A 378 2.95 57.34 5.66
CA GLY A 378 1.88 58.30 5.92
C GLY A 378 1.63 59.12 4.65
N TRP A 379 0.35 59.39 4.42
CA TRP A 379 -0.10 60.38 3.46
C TRP A 379 0.12 61.77 4.05
N GLU A 380 0.93 62.61 3.40
CA GLU A 380 0.87 64.06 3.55
C GLU A 380 0.97 64.72 2.17
N TYR A 381 -0.10 65.42 1.80
CA TYR A 381 -0.12 66.39 0.71
C TYR A 381 0.44 67.72 1.23
N GLN A 382 1.36 68.36 0.50
CA GLN A 382 1.38 69.82 0.32
C GLN A 382 2.37 70.26 -0.77
N ILE A 383 1.78 70.87 -1.81
CA ILE A 383 2.29 71.69 -2.95
C ILE A 383 3.33 71.05 -3.88
#